data_AF-A0A935WK16-F1
#
_entry.id   AF-A0A935WK16-F1
#
_cell.length_a   1.000
_cell.length_b   1.000
_cell.length_c   1.000
_cell.angle_alpha   90.00
_cell.angle_beta   90.00
_cell.angle_gamma   90.00
#
_symmetry.space_group_name_H-M   'P 1'
#
loop_
_entity.id
_entity.type
_entity.pdbx_description
1 polymer ?
#
loop_
_entity_poly.entity_id
_entity_poly.type
_entity_poly.pdbx_seq_one_letter_code
_entity_poly.pdbx_strand_id
1 'polypeptide(L)'
;MREVTYLNGVVDRWRGGANVPVTSAVLEGPVAEALEEQVEVSGADLLILTTHGRGPLSRFWLGSVADQLMRKLHVPMLLVRPQGDVAPEPRLERILVSLDGSPFAEEAIGGAMALAKPFGAAVALFMAVEPAAPIADPSGLVVLPPSPNRTRSGATRPRPTLTASRRRLRRRAWRSPRT
;
A
#
# COMPACT_ATOMS: atom_id res chain seq x y z
N MET A 1 17.73 -25.82 10.11
CA MET A 1 18.12 -25.20 11.41
C MET A 1 18.51 -23.74 11.26
N ARG A 2 19.21 -23.34 10.19
CA ARG A 2 19.66 -21.94 10.00
C ARG A 2 18.48 -20.97 9.83
N GLU A 3 17.45 -21.39 9.13
CA GLU A 3 16.24 -20.64 8.78
C GLU A 3 15.43 -20.33 10.04
N VAL A 4 15.22 -21.34 10.89
CA VAL A 4 14.53 -21.21 12.19
C VAL A 4 15.32 -20.28 13.12
N THR A 5 16.64 -20.45 13.22
CA THR A 5 17.49 -19.56 14.02
C THR A 5 17.42 -18.12 13.52
N TYR A 6 17.43 -17.91 12.21
CA TYR A 6 17.28 -16.59 11.60
C TYR A 6 15.92 -15.95 11.97
N LEU A 7 14.81 -16.67 11.79
CA LEU A 7 13.48 -16.13 12.11
C LEU A 7 13.32 -15.82 13.60
N ASN A 8 13.83 -16.67 14.49
CA ASN A 8 13.81 -16.40 15.94
C ASN A 8 14.55 -15.10 16.27
N GLY A 9 15.72 -14.88 15.66
CA GLY A 9 16.46 -13.63 15.83
C GLY A 9 15.72 -12.39 15.29
N VAL A 10 14.91 -12.54 14.24
CA VAL A 10 14.04 -11.47 13.75
C VAL A 10 12.87 -11.20 14.71
N VAL A 11 12.22 -12.26 15.22
CA VAL A 11 11.13 -12.16 16.19
C VAL A 11 11.60 -11.41 17.45
N ASP A 12 12.76 -11.76 18.00
CA ASP A 12 13.30 -11.14 19.20
C ASP A 12 13.59 -9.65 19.00
N ARG A 13 14.07 -9.26 17.81
CA ARG A 13 14.31 -7.86 17.44
C ARG A 13 13.04 -7.01 17.49
N TRP A 14 11.91 -7.55 17.06
CA TRP A 14 10.66 -6.80 16.94
C TRP A 14 9.76 -6.88 18.19
N ARG A 15 9.87 -7.95 18.99
CA ARG A 15 9.20 -8.07 20.29
C ARG A 15 9.62 -6.97 21.28
N GLY A 16 10.87 -6.51 21.21
CA GLY A 16 11.41 -5.49 22.12
C GLY A 16 10.89 -4.06 21.90
N GLY A 17 10.33 -3.76 20.72
CA GLY A 17 9.95 -2.39 20.32
C GLY A 17 8.46 -2.14 20.16
N ALA A 18 7.67 -3.17 19.84
CA ALA A 18 6.25 -3.04 19.54
C ALA A 18 5.42 -3.90 20.50
N ASN A 19 4.34 -3.34 21.06
CA ASN A 19 3.36 -4.09 21.87
C ASN A 19 2.43 -4.94 20.98
N VAL A 20 3.02 -5.67 20.03
CA VAL A 20 2.35 -6.45 18.99
C VAL A 20 2.87 -7.89 19.08
N PRO A 21 1.99 -8.91 19.18
CA PRO A 21 2.41 -10.30 19.14
C PRO A 21 3.12 -10.62 17.82
N VAL A 22 4.27 -11.28 17.90
CA VAL A 22 5.05 -11.72 16.73
C VAL A 22 5.30 -13.23 16.83
N THR A 23 4.90 -13.95 15.78
CA THR A 23 5.10 -15.39 15.56
C THR A 23 5.89 -15.61 14.27
N SER A 24 6.42 -16.81 14.07
CA SER A 24 7.18 -17.18 12.87
C SER A 24 6.95 -18.64 12.51
N ALA A 25 6.97 -18.95 11.21
CA ALA A 25 6.90 -20.30 10.68
C ALA A 25 7.94 -20.48 9.56
N VAL A 26 8.45 -21.69 9.41
CA VAL A 26 9.27 -22.12 8.26
C VAL A 26 8.52 -23.26 7.60
N LEU A 27 8.24 -23.12 6.31
CA LEU A 27 7.54 -24.10 5.49
C LEU A 27 8.48 -24.55 4.37
N GLU A 28 8.36 -25.81 3.97
CA GLU A 28 9.09 -26.37 2.82
C GLU A 28 8.15 -26.47 1.62
N GLY A 29 8.64 -26.10 0.43
CA GLY A 29 7.88 -26.21 -0.81
C GLY A 29 8.00 -24.99 -1.72
N PRO A 30 7.18 -24.93 -2.80
CA PRO A 30 7.11 -23.76 -3.67
C PRO A 30 6.63 -22.52 -2.89
N VAL A 31 7.37 -21.42 -2.99
CA VAL A 31 7.16 -20.22 -2.15
C VAL A 31 5.73 -19.67 -2.25
N ALA A 32 5.14 -19.61 -3.44
CA ALA A 32 3.80 -19.07 -3.62
C ALA A 32 2.72 -19.96 -2.97
N GLU A 33 2.85 -21.28 -3.10
CA GLU A 33 1.92 -22.24 -2.50
C GLU A 33 2.03 -22.24 -0.97
N ALA A 34 3.26 -22.25 -0.45
CA ALA A 34 3.50 -22.15 0.99
C ALA A 34 2.98 -20.84 1.58
N LEU A 35 3.06 -19.72 0.85
CA LEU A 35 2.50 -18.43 1.29
C LEU A 35 0.97 -18.43 1.28
N GLU A 36 0.35 -19.03 0.27
CA GLU A 36 -1.11 -19.19 0.18
C GLU A 36 -1.64 -20.03 1.36
N GLU A 37 -1.04 -21.20 1.59
CA GLU A 37 -1.36 -22.05 2.75
C GLU A 37 -1.17 -21.31 4.07
N GLN A 38 -0.07 -20.56 4.22
CA GLN A 38 0.22 -19.84 5.46
C GLN A 38 -0.77 -18.69 5.71
N VAL A 39 -1.24 -18.00 4.67
CA VAL A 39 -2.28 -16.96 4.81
C VAL A 39 -3.55 -17.56 5.39
N GLU A 40 -3.98 -18.72 4.86
CA GLU A 40 -5.17 -19.43 5.34
C GLU A 40 -5.01 -19.96 6.76
N VAL A 41 -3.92 -20.68 7.04
CA VAL A 41 -3.66 -21.30 8.35
C VAL A 41 -3.54 -20.26 9.46
N SER A 42 -2.94 -19.09 9.15
CA SER A 42 -2.78 -18.02 10.14
C SER A 42 -4.00 -17.11 10.26
N GLY A 43 -4.99 -17.21 9.36
CA GLY A 43 -6.11 -16.28 9.28
C GLY A 43 -5.66 -14.84 9.02
N ALA A 44 -4.62 -14.65 8.20
CA ALA A 44 -4.05 -13.34 7.95
C ALA A 44 -4.95 -12.50 7.02
N ASP A 45 -5.41 -11.34 7.48
CA ASP A 45 -6.25 -10.42 6.67
C ASP A 45 -5.45 -9.51 5.70
N LEU A 46 -4.12 -9.59 5.72
CA LEU A 46 -3.21 -8.77 4.90
C LEU A 46 -1.86 -9.46 4.71
N LEU A 47 -1.41 -9.62 3.47
CA LEU A 47 -0.05 -10.05 3.16
C LEU A 47 0.85 -8.85 2.88
N ILE A 48 2.03 -8.78 3.50
CA ILE A 48 3.04 -7.74 3.22
C ILE A 48 4.28 -8.39 2.62
N LEU A 49 4.67 -7.95 1.42
CA LEU A 49 5.88 -8.42 0.73
C LEU A 49 6.76 -7.26 0.31
N THR A 50 8.03 -7.54 0.05
CA THR A 50 8.92 -6.56 -0.59
C THR A 50 8.98 -6.75 -2.09
N THR A 51 9.06 -5.65 -2.84
CA THR A 51 9.24 -5.69 -4.30
C THR A 51 10.72 -5.62 -4.64
N HIS A 52 11.31 -6.79 -4.93
CA HIS A 52 12.75 -7.03 -5.15
C HIS A 52 13.63 -6.82 -3.91
N GLY A 53 14.74 -7.56 -3.87
CA GLY A 53 15.83 -7.36 -2.91
C GLY A 53 17.01 -6.58 -3.51
N ARG A 54 18.10 -6.48 -2.74
CA ARG A 54 19.38 -5.96 -3.23
C ARG A 54 19.97 -6.89 -4.30
N GLY A 55 19.97 -6.45 -5.56
CA GLY A 55 20.58 -7.18 -6.68
C GLY A 55 20.53 -6.41 -8.00
N PRO A 56 21.34 -6.80 -9.01
CA PRO A 56 21.50 -6.07 -10.27
C PRO A 56 20.27 -6.09 -11.19
N LEU A 57 19.23 -6.85 -10.84
CA LEU A 57 17.95 -6.94 -11.58
C LEU A 57 16.84 -6.03 -11.00
N SER A 58 17.18 -5.15 -10.05
CA SER A 58 16.27 -4.29 -9.26
C SER A 58 15.45 -3.24 -10.02
N ARG A 59 15.50 -3.20 -11.36
CA ARG A 59 14.91 -2.10 -12.14
C ARG A 59 13.62 -2.43 -12.88
N PHE A 60 13.18 -3.70 -13.02
CA PHE A 60 12.13 -3.98 -14.02
C PHE A 60 11.04 -5.04 -13.74
N TRP A 61 10.93 -5.72 -12.59
CA TRP A 61 9.95 -6.82 -12.48
C TRP A 61 9.23 -6.89 -11.13
N LEU A 62 7.93 -6.61 -11.09
CA LEU A 62 7.10 -7.09 -9.97
C LEU A 62 7.46 -8.57 -9.73
N GLY A 63 8.03 -8.89 -8.56
CA GLY A 63 8.75 -10.16 -8.39
C GLY A 63 7.86 -11.34 -8.78
N SER A 64 8.43 -12.40 -9.37
CA SER A 64 7.63 -13.52 -9.91
C SER A 64 6.66 -14.14 -8.90
N VAL A 65 7.05 -14.16 -7.62
CA VAL A 65 6.19 -14.60 -6.50
C VAL A 65 5.03 -13.62 -6.26
N ALA A 66 5.27 -12.31 -6.28
CA ALA A 66 4.23 -11.31 -6.07
C ALA A 66 3.17 -11.33 -7.19
N ASP A 67 3.59 -11.48 -8.46
CA ASP A 67 2.64 -11.60 -9.58
C ASP A 67 1.77 -12.86 -9.47
N GLN A 68 2.38 -13.99 -9.11
CA GLN A 68 1.64 -15.25 -8.88
C GLN A 68 0.62 -15.11 -7.75
N LEU A 69 1.00 -14.48 -6.64
CA LEU A 69 0.13 -14.31 -5.48
C LEU A 69 -1.00 -13.32 -5.74
N MET A 70 -0.78 -12.24 -6.51
CA MET A 70 -1.84 -11.29 -6.89
C MET A 70 -3.01 -11.94 -7.61
N ARG A 71 -2.77 -13.08 -8.29
CA ARG A 71 -3.80 -13.80 -9.04
C ARG A 71 -4.54 -14.84 -8.20
N LYS A 72 -3.99 -15.23 -7.06
CA LYS A 72 -4.48 -16.36 -6.24
C LYS A 72 -5.02 -15.93 -4.89
N LEU A 73 -4.39 -14.95 -4.24
CA LEU A 73 -4.76 -14.55 -2.90
C LEU A 73 -6.10 -13.82 -2.88
N HIS A 74 -6.90 -14.16 -1.88
CA HIS A 74 -8.20 -13.55 -1.55
C HIS A 74 -8.07 -12.39 -0.56
N VAL A 75 -6.86 -12.15 -0.01
CA VAL A 75 -6.60 -11.08 0.95
C VAL A 75 -5.84 -9.91 0.29
N PRO A 76 -6.04 -8.67 0.75
CA PRO A 76 -5.24 -7.53 0.31
C PRO A 76 -3.74 -7.80 0.44
N MET A 77 -2.95 -7.23 -0.47
CA MET A 77 -1.49 -7.32 -0.44
C MET A 77 -0.84 -5.93 -0.46
N LEU A 78 0.07 -5.68 0.48
CA LEU A 78 0.88 -4.47 0.54
C LEU A 78 2.31 -4.75 0.06
N LEU A 79 2.70 -4.07 -0.99
CA LEU A 79 4.02 -4.20 -1.59
C LEU A 79 4.94 -3.06 -1.15
N VAL A 80 6.01 -3.41 -0.45
CA VAL A 80 6.98 -2.46 0.12
C VAL A 80 8.26 -2.47 -0.71
N ARG A 81 8.63 -1.33 -1.29
CA ARG A 81 9.93 -1.23 -1.96
C ARG A 81 11.02 -0.93 -0.91
N PRO A 82 12.05 -1.77 -0.74
CA PRO A 82 13.11 -1.49 0.22
C PRO A 82 13.92 -0.26 -0.22
N GLN A 83 14.19 0.64 0.72
CA GLN A 83 14.90 1.91 0.50
C GLN A 83 16.32 1.94 1.13
N GLY A 84 16.75 0.87 1.82
CA GLY A 84 18.04 0.82 2.54
C GLY A 84 18.14 -0.31 3.58
N ASP A 85 19.17 -0.30 4.43
CA ASP A 85 19.49 -1.35 5.44
C ASP A 85 18.57 -1.35 6.66
N VAL A 86 18.02 -0.19 6.98
CA VAL A 86 17.10 -0.01 8.11
C VAL A 86 15.75 0.34 7.51
N ALA A 87 14.72 -0.48 7.79
CA ALA A 87 13.35 -0.14 7.42
C ALA A 87 12.95 1.14 8.18
N PRO A 88 12.76 2.29 7.50
CA PRO A 88 12.28 3.48 8.19
C PRO A 88 10.84 3.23 8.68
N GLU A 89 10.47 3.87 9.79
CA GLU A 89 9.07 3.98 10.19
C GLU A 89 8.26 4.51 8.99
N PRO A 90 7.23 3.78 8.53
CA PRO A 90 6.48 4.20 7.35
C PRO A 90 5.76 5.53 7.64
N ARG A 91 6.17 6.59 6.95
CA ARG A 91 5.48 7.88 6.98
C ARG A 91 4.41 7.92 5.88
N LEU A 92 3.27 7.34 6.18
CA LEU A 92 2.09 7.46 5.32
C LEU A 92 1.41 8.80 5.60
N GLU A 93 1.82 9.84 4.89
CA GLU A 93 1.20 11.18 4.99
C GLU A 93 0.08 11.38 3.96
N ARG A 94 0.21 10.74 2.80
CA ARG A 94 -0.71 10.86 1.67
C ARG A 94 -0.85 9.53 0.94
N ILE A 95 -2.09 9.13 0.67
CA ILE A 95 -2.43 7.92 -0.09
C ILE A 95 -3.18 8.36 -1.35
N LEU A 96 -2.71 7.89 -2.52
CA LEU A 96 -3.38 8.11 -3.81
C LEU A 96 -4.15 6.83 -4.17
N VAL A 97 -5.44 6.97 -4.47
CA VAL A 97 -6.30 5.86 -4.92
C VAL A 97 -6.64 6.10 -6.39
N SER A 98 -6.27 5.14 -7.24
CA SER A 98 -6.61 5.16 -8.65
C SER A 98 -8.02 4.61 -8.89
N LEU A 99 -8.84 5.36 -9.61
CA LEU A 99 -10.17 4.98 -10.05
C LEU A 99 -10.23 5.03 -11.57
N ASP A 100 -10.95 4.09 -12.17
CA ASP A 100 -11.24 4.03 -13.61
C ASP A 100 -12.73 4.30 -13.91
N GLY A 101 -13.51 4.64 -12.88
CA GLY A 101 -14.95 4.86 -12.96
C GLY A 101 -15.78 3.58 -12.82
N SER A 102 -15.13 2.42 -12.65
CA SER A 102 -15.82 1.19 -12.32
C SER A 102 -16.15 1.10 -10.83
N PRO A 103 -17.28 0.46 -10.45
CA PRO A 103 -17.55 0.12 -9.05
C PRO A 103 -16.46 -0.73 -8.40
N PHE A 104 -15.77 -1.58 -9.18
CA PHE A 104 -14.66 -2.41 -8.69
C PHE A 104 -13.50 -1.57 -8.18
N ALA A 105 -13.14 -0.49 -8.86
CA ALA A 105 -12.07 0.39 -8.41
C ALA A 105 -12.43 1.16 -7.12
N GLU A 106 -13.72 1.40 -6.87
CA GLU A 106 -14.20 2.06 -5.64
C GLU A 106 -13.99 1.20 -4.39
N GLU A 107 -13.92 -0.13 -4.52
CA GLU A 107 -13.66 -1.04 -3.40
C GLU A 107 -12.30 -0.76 -2.72
N ALA A 108 -11.32 -0.24 -3.47
CA ALA A 108 -10.01 0.14 -2.94
C ALA A 108 -10.08 1.29 -1.92
N ILE A 109 -11.14 2.10 -1.94
CA ILE A 109 -11.32 3.25 -1.04
C ILE A 109 -11.41 2.78 0.42
N GLY A 110 -12.11 1.68 0.68
CA GLY A 110 -12.24 1.13 2.03
C GLY A 110 -10.89 0.78 2.66
N GLY A 111 -10.05 0.06 1.92
CA GLY A 111 -8.69 -0.31 2.33
C GLY A 111 -7.79 0.91 2.52
N ALA A 112 -7.86 1.88 1.60
CA ALA A 112 -7.09 3.13 1.71
C ALA A 112 -7.46 3.92 2.97
N MET A 113 -8.75 4.01 3.31
CA MET A 113 -9.22 4.69 4.52
C MET A 113 -8.79 3.96 5.79
N ALA A 114 -8.81 2.62 5.80
CA ALA A 114 -8.34 1.81 6.93
C ALA A 114 -6.84 2.04 7.20
N LEU A 115 -6.02 2.13 6.14
CA LEU A 115 -4.61 2.44 6.24
C LEU A 115 -4.34 3.91 6.60
N ALA A 116 -5.16 4.86 6.14
CA ALA A 116 -4.95 6.27 6.40
C ALA A 116 -5.17 6.66 7.88
N LYS A 117 -6.22 6.10 8.51
CA LYS A 117 -6.69 6.51 9.84
C LYS A 117 -5.61 6.46 10.93
N PRO A 118 -4.81 5.38 11.10
CA PRO A 118 -3.80 5.30 12.15
C PRO A 118 -2.67 6.33 11.99
N PHE A 119 -2.39 6.76 10.76
CA PHE A 119 -1.31 7.69 10.44
C PHE A 119 -1.79 9.14 10.32
N GLY A 120 -3.10 9.38 10.33
CA GLY A 120 -3.66 10.70 9.99
C GLY A 120 -3.37 11.11 8.55
N ALA A 121 -3.25 10.13 7.65
CA ALA A 121 -2.91 10.37 6.26
C ALA A 121 -4.08 11.01 5.50
N ALA A 122 -3.79 11.89 4.53
CA ALA A 122 -4.79 12.36 3.59
C ALA A 122 -4.96 11.35 2.44
N VAL A 123 -6.21 11.14 1.99
CA VAL A 123 -6.51 10.30 0.82
C VAL A 123 -6.90 11.21 -0.36
N ALA A 124 -6.28 10.99 -1.51
CA ALA A 124 -6.61 11.66 -2.77
C ALA A 124 -7.09 10.61 -3.79
N LEU A 125 -8.18 10.92 -4.49
CA LEU A 125 -8.70 10.09 -5.58
C LEU A 125 -8.17 10.61 -6.91
N PHE A 126 -7.75 9.71 -7.79
CA PHE A 126 -7.18 10.05 -9.09
C PHE A 126 -7.76 9.16 -10.17
N MET A 127 -8.12 9.78 -11.30
CA MET A 127 -8.54 9.09 -12.51
C MET A 127 -7.75 9.65 -13.68
N ALA A 128 -7.14 8.74 -14.45
CA ALA A 128 -6.55 9.09 -15.75
C ALA A 128 -7.65 8.95 -16.81
N VAL A 129 -7.81 9.98 -17.64
CA VAL A 129 -8.74 9.96 -18.78
C VAL A 129 -7.95 10.14 -20.07
N GLU A 130 -8.21 9.30 -21.05
CA GLU A 130 -7.70 9.52 -22.40
C GLU A 130 -8.50 10.64 -23.07
N PRO A 131 -7.84 11.62 -23.70
CA PRO A 131 -8.56 12.66 -24.42
C PRO A 131 -9.31 12.04 -25.60
N ALA A 132 -10.61 12.35 -25.71
CA ALA A 132 -11.39 11.94 -26.88
C ALA A 132 -10.69 12.46 -28.15
N ALA A 133 -10.53 11.58 -29.15
CA ALA A 133 -10.03 11.99 -30.45
C ALA A 133 -10.95 13.10 -31.01
N PRO A 134 -10.42 14.15 -31.65
CA PRO A 134 -11.26 15.17 -32.25
C PRO A 134 -12.18 14.52 -33.27
N ILE A 135 -13.49 14.74 -33.13
CA ILE A 135 -14.43 14.33 -34.16
C ILE A 135 -14.29 15.34 -35.29
N ALA A 136 -13.76 14.88 -36.43
CA ALA A 136 -13.78 15.65 -37.67
C ALA A 136 -15.18 15.53 -38.26
N ASP A 137 -15.91 16.65 -38.29
CA ASP A 137 -17.15 16.76 -39.02
C ASP A 137 -16.87 16.69 -40.54
N PRO A 138 -17.72 16.06 -41.36
CA PRO A 138 -17.56 16.01 -42.81
C PRO A 138 -17.52 17.39 -43.50
N SER A 139 -17.95 18.46 -42.82
CA SER A 139 -17.77 19.86 -43.25
C SER A 139 -16.37 20.44 -42.98
N GLY A 140 -15.47 19.69 -42.34
CA GLY A 140 -14.12 20.12 -41.98
C GLY A 140 -14.01 20.79 -40.60
N LEU A 141 -15.10 20.84 -39.83
CA LEU A 141 -15.10 21.39 -38.48
C LEU A 141 -14.53 20.37 -37.48
N VAL A 142 -13.51 20.76 -36.71
CA VAL A 142 -12.91 19.92 -35.67
C VAL A 142 -13.54 20.26 -34.33
N VAL A 143 -14.28 19.33 -33.74
CA VAL A 143 -14.81 19.49 -32.38
C VAL A 143 -13.75 19.02 -31.38
N LEU A 144 -13.16 19.97 -30.65
CA LEU A 144 -12.24 19.66 -29.56
C LEU A 144 -13.03 19.36 -28.28
N PRO A 145 -12.72 18.26 -27.56
CA PRO A 145 -13.36 18.00 -26.28
C PRO A 145 -13.00 19.09 -25.24
N PRO A 146 -13.90 19.38 -24.29
CA PRO A 146 -13.61 20.33 -23.22
C PRO A 146 -12.40 19.86 -22.39
N SER A 147 -11.46 20.77 -22.14
CA SER A 147 -10.26 20.44 -21.36
C SER A 147 -10.63 20.08 -19.91
N PRO A 148 -10.18 18.93 -19.37
CA PRO A 148 -10.64 18.42 -18.07
C PRO A 148 -10.23 19.28 -16.87
N ASN A 149 -9.36 20.28 -17.03
CA ASN A 149 -8.75 21.01 -15.91
C ASN A 149 -9.13 22.50 -15.81
N ARG A 150 -10.34 22.88 -16.24
CA ARG A 150 -10.87 24.24 -16.03
C ARG A 150 -11.65 24.37 -14.71
N THR A 151 -11.02 23.99 -13.59
CA THR A 151 -11.44 24.54 -12.28
C THR A 151 -10.71 25.87 -12.08
N ARG A 152 -11.47 26.91 -11.71
CA ARG A 152 -11.06 28.33 -11.64
C ARG A 152 -9.64 28.55 -11.11
N SER A 153 -8.75 29.05 -11.97
CA SER A 153 -7.58 29.83 -11.55
C SER A 153 -8.09 31.12 -10.90
N GLY A 154 -7.91 31.24 -9.59
CA GLY A 154 -8.39 32.40 -8.82
C GLY A 154 -8.23 32.32 -7.31
N ALA A 155 -7.76 31.20 -6.75
CA ALA A 155 -7.39 31.13 -5.34
C ALA A 155 -5.94 30.68 -5.22
N THR A 156 -5.09 31.62 -4.81
CA THR A 156 -3.75 31.42 -4.25
C THR A 156 -3.70 30.12 -3.43
N ARG A 157 -2.90 29.14 -3.85
CA ARG A 157 -2.55 27.99 -2.99
C ARG A 157 -1.70 28.52 -1.83
N PRO A 158 -2.14 28.47 -0.57
CA PRO A 158 -1.18 28.62 0.51
C PRO A 158 -0.29 27.37 0.51
N ARG A 159 1.03 27.57 0.45
CA ARG A 159 1.99 26.54 0.89
C ARG A 159 1.78 26.37 2.40
N PRO A 160 1.44 25.17 2.92
CA PRO A 160 1.57 24.95 4.35
C PRO A 160 3.05 24.79 4.64
N THR A 161 3.66 25.86 5.15
CA THR A 161 4.90 25.79 5.90
C THR A 161 4.67 24.89 7.11
N LEU A 162 5.27 23.71 7.10
CA LEU A 162 5.37 22.86 8.30
C LEU A 162 6.39 23.51 9.24
N THR A 163 5.94 24.48 10.03
CA THR A 163 6.66 24.92 11.23
C THR A 163 6.17 24.08 12.40
N ALA A 164 7.13 23.55 13.13
CA ALA A 164 6.97 22.72 14.32
C ALA A 164 5.93 23.27 15.32
N SER A 165 5.14 22.39 15.95
CA SER A 165 5.29 22.07 17.38
C SER A 165 4.04 21.45 18.03
N ARG A 166 4.31 20.57 19.02
CA ARG A 166 3.49 20.11 20.15
C ARG A 166 2.49 18.98 19.85
N ARG A 167 2.72 17.75 20.31
CA ARG A 167 2.87 17.18 21.68
C ARG A 167 1.52 17.07 22.42
N ARG A 168 1.18 15.81 22.74
CA ARG A 168 0.20 15.26 23.69
C ARG A 168 -1.22 15.04 23.15
N LEU A 169 -1.63 13.78 23.13
CA LEU A 169 -2.86 13.21 23.73
C LEU A 169 -2.74 11.67 23.58
N ARG A 170 -2.19 10.99 24.61
CA ARG A 170 -2.89 10.27 25.69
C ARG A 170 -3.52 8.93 25.25
N ARG A 171 -2.77 7.88 25.59
CA ARG A 171 -3.17 6.53 26.05
C ARG A 171 -4.66 6.38 26.43
N ARG A 172 -5.33 5.41 25.79
CA ARG A 172 -6.34 4.48 26.36
C ARG A 172 -6.17 3.16 25.59
N ALA A 173 -5.44 2.19 26.14
CA ALA A 173 -5.98 1.09 26.95
C ALA A 173 -6.94 0.19 26.15
N TRP A 174 -6.37 -0.77 25.41
CA TRP A 174 -7.09 -1.93 24.88
C TRP A 174 -6.85 -3.11 25.82
N ARG A 175 -7.94 -3.71 26.33
CA ARG A 175 -7.94 -4.88 27.22
C ARG A 175 -8.06 -6.14 26.36
N SER A 176 -7.19 -7.12 26.59
CA SER A 176 -7.33 -8.47 26.04
C SER A 176 -8.42 -9.25 26.81
N PRO A 177 -9.19 -10.14 26.17
CA PRO A 177 -9.97 -11.15 26.88
C PRO A 177 -9.03 -12.22 27.44
N ARG A 178 -9.22 -12.56 28.72
CA ARG A 178 -8.73 -13.81 29.31
C ARG A 178 -9.75 -14.89 28.99
N THR A 179 -9.29 -16.03 28.46
CA THR A 179 -9.32 -17.38 29.05
C THR A 179 -8.74 -18.36 28.05
#